data_AF-A0A7S2E2U5-F1
#
_entry.id   AF-A0A7S2E2U5-F1
#
_cell.length_a   1.000
_cell.length_b   1.000
_cell.length_c   1.000
_cell.angle_alpha   90.00
_cell.angle_beta   90.00
_cell.angle_gamma   90.00
#
_symmetry.space_group_name_H-M   'P 1'
#
loop_
_entity.id
_entity.type
_entity.pdbx_description
1 polymer ?
#
loop_
_entity_poly.entity_id
_entity_poly.type
_entity_poly.pdbx_seq_one_letter_code
_entity_poly.pdbx_strand_id
1 'polypeptide(L)'
;GMGQGLERWVGSKSRGDSIAWLDPNSESTESVRPLMSAISRVRRELVEMWGQGVGSPESKLGLSETLSFQIARYPGDGSGYTRHFDANPRSDVRSKDPKGTRCLTAIYYLNRDWDSASEGGN
;
A
#
# COMPACT_ATOMS: atom_id res chain seq x y z
N GLY A 1 -15.79 6.75 -0.64
CA GLY A 1 -14.65 7.26 -1.43
C GLY A 1 -13.56 7.65 -0.46
N MET A 2 -12.33 7.16 -0.66
CA MET A 2 -11.21 7.39 0.26
C MET A 2 -10.59 8.76 -0.04
N GLY A 3 -10.57 9.65 0.96
CA GLY A 3 -9.97 10.98 0.86
C GLY A 3 -8.45 10.96 1.12
N GLN A 4 -7.73 11.82 0.41
CA GLN A 4 -6.27 12.02 0.53
C GLN A 4 -5.94 13.07 1.61
N GLY A 5 -6.47 12.90 2.82
CA GLY A 5 -6.24 13.83 3.93
C GLY A 5 -5.29 13.27 4.98
N LEU A 6 -4.56 14.15 5.66
CA LEU A 6 -3.75 13.89 6.88
C LEU A 6 -4.62 13.58 8.12
N GLU A 7 -5.92 13.36 7.95
CA GLU A 7 -6.85 13.15 9.05
C GLU A 7 -6.79 11.72 9.59
N ARG A 8 -6.72 11.62 10.92
CA ARG A 8 -6.89 10.38 11.67
C ARG A 8 -8.27 9.78 11.36
N TRP A 9 -8.32 8.85 10.43
CA TRP A 9 -9.53 8.09 10.13
C TRP A 9 -9.65 6.92 11.11
N VAL A 10 -10.62 6.96 12.02
CA VAL A 10 -11.05 5.78 12.79
C VAL A 10 -12.16 5.12 12.00
N GLY A 11 -11.83 4.08 11.24
CA GLY A 11 -12.79 3.33 10.44
C GLY A 11 -13.83 2.62 11.32
N SER A 12 -15.11 2.73 10.98
CA SER A 12 -16.18 1.99 11.63
C SER A 12 -16.01 0.47 11.48
N LYS A 13 -15.94 -0.28 12.59
CA LYS A 13 -16.05 -1.76 12.75
C LYS A 13 -15.15 -2.69 11.91
N SER A 14 -14.45 -2.23 10.86
CA SER A 14 -13.67 -3.11 9.95
C SER A 14 -12.16 -3.03 10.12
N ARG A 15 -11.58 -1.85 10.45
CA ARG A 15 -10.15 -1.69 10.77
C ARG A 15 -9.96 -0.81 12.02
N GLY A 16 -9.06 -1.22 12.92
CA GLY A 16 -8.78 -0.55 14.19
C GLY A 16 -7.49 0.28 14.22
N ASP A 17 -6.82 0.47 13.09
CA ASP A 17 -5.56 1.22 12.99
C ASP A 17 -5.74 2.69 12.65
N SER A 18 -4.69 3.45 12.97
CA SER A 18 -4.48 4.79 12.43
C SER A 18 -3.57 4.72 11.22
N ILE A 19 -3.94 5.38 10.13
CA ILE A 19 -3.17 5.40 8.88
C ILE A 19 -2.67 6.81 8.55
N ALA A 20 -1.58 6.87 7.79
CA ALA A 20 -1.17 8.07 7.07
C ALA A 20 -0.62 7.68 5.68
N TRP A 21 -0.97 8.46 4.67
CA TRP A 21 -0.35 8.36 3.34
C TRP A 21 0.98 9.12 3.35
N LEU A 22 2.00 8.52 2.75
CA LEU A 22 3.34 9.06 2.72
C LEU A 22 3.63 9.68 1.35
N ASP A 23 4.06 10.94 1.35
CA ASP A 23 4.63 11.57 0.16
C ASP A 23 6.15 11.29 0.11
N PRO A 24 6.65 10.58 -0.92
CA PRO A 24 8.09 10.29 -1.05
C PRO A 24 8.98 11.53 -1.12
N ASN A 25 8.41 12.69 -1.49
CA ASN A 25 9.14 13.94 -1.64
C ASN A 25 9.07 14.84 -0.40
N SER A 26 8.29 14.47 0.62
CA SER A 26 8.18 15.23 1.86
C SER A 26 9.43 15.05 2.74
N GLU A 27 9.76 16.07 3.53
CA GLU A 27 10.76 15.97 4.61
C GLU A 27 10.34 14.97 5.69
N SER A 28 9.04 14.89 5.97
CA SER A 28 8.50 13.97 6.99
C SER A 28 8.68 12.48 6.67
N THR A 29 9.12 12.14 5.46
CA THR A 29 9.35 10.76 5.01
C THR A 29 10.83 10.42 4.86
N GLU A 30 11.75 11.32 5.24
CA GLU A 30 13.20 11.12 5.06
C GLU A 30 13.71 9.80 5.67
N SER A 31 13.28 9.46 6.89
CA SER A 31 13.70 8.25 7.60
C SER A 31 13.23 6.95 6.94
N VAL A 32 12.13 6.99 6.19
CA VAL A 32 11.54 5.82 5.49
C VAL A 32 11.80 5.85 3.98
N ARG A 33 12.38 6.93 3.45
CA ARG A 33 12.69 7.10 2.02
C ARG A 33 13.58 5.99 1.44
N PRO A 34 14.58 5.45 2.17
CA PRO A 34 15.35 4.31 1.67
C PRO A 34 14.48 3.08 1.40
N LEU A 35 13.51 2.78 2.28
CA LEU A 35 12.55 1.68 2.11
C LEU A 35 11.64 1.93 0.90
N MET A 36 11.08 3.14 0.77
CA MET A 36 10.24 3.52 -0.37
C MET A 36 11.01 3.40 -1.69
N SER A 37 12.28 3.76 -1.69
CA SER A 37 13.18 3.64 -2.85
C SER A 37 13.46 2.17 -3.20
N ALA A 38 13.65 1.31 -2.20
CA ALA A 38 13.84 -0.13 -2.40
C ALA A 38 12.59 -0.78 -3.03
N ILE A 39 11.38 -0.47 -2.52
CA ILE A 39 10.12 -0.95 -3.11
C ILE A 39 9.96 -0.44 -4.55
N SER A 40 10.29 0.83 -4.81
CA SER A 40 10.25 1.40 -6.16
C SER A 40 11.21 0.70 -7.11
N ARG A 41 12.39 0.31 -6.63
CA ARG A 41 13.36 -0.47 -7.41
C ARG A 41 12.82 -1.86 -7.73
N VAL A 42 12.29 -2.58 -6.75
CA VAL A 42 11.66 -3.90 -6.98
C VAL A 42 10.57 -3.79 -8.05
N ARG A 43 9.68 -2.80 -7.95
CA ARG A 43 8.64 -2.58 -8.97
C ARG A 43 9.24 -2.38 -10.37
N ARG A 44 10.28 -1.55 -10.52
CA ARG A 44 10.95 -1.38 -11.82
C ARG A 44 11.55 -2.68 -12.35
N GLU A 45 12.26 -3.42 -11.51
CA GLU A 45 12.84 -4.71 -11.89
C GLU A 45 11.75 -5.72 -12.29
N LEU A 46 10.61 -5.76 -11.60
CA LEU A 46 9.45 -6.59 -11.99
C LEU A 46 8.88 -6.20 -13.36
N VAL A 47 8.77 -4.90 -13.63
CA VAL A 47 8.31 -4.39 -14.93
C VAL A 47 9.32 -4.71 -16.03
N GLU A 48 10.62 -4.62 -15.76
CA GLU A 48 11.68 -4.95 -16.73
C GLU A 48 11.79 -6.46 -17.00
N MET A 49 11.61 -7.30 -15.97
CA MET A 49 11.66 -8.76 -16.12
C MET A 49 10.43 -9.33 -16.83
N TRP A 50 9.25 -8.76 -16.59
CA TRP A 50 7.97 -9.31 -17.08
C TRP A 50 7.25 -8.44 -18.12
N GLY A 51 7.75 -7.24 -18.37
CA GLY A 51 7.40 -6.40 -19.51
C GLY A 51 8.57 -6.37 -20.49
N GLN A 52 8.29 -6.47 -21.78
CA GLN A 52 9.30 -6.11 -22.77
C GLN A 52 9.53 -4.59 -22.67
N GLY A 53 10.46 -4.17 -21.81
CA GLY A 53 10.94 -2.79 -21.68
C GLY A 53 9.98 -1.79 -21.02
N VAL A 54 10.59 -0.77 -20.40
CA VAL A 54 9.91 0.44 -19.89
C VAL A 54 9.21 1.14 -21.06
N GLY A 55 7.88 1.28 -20.99
CA GLY A 55 7.08 2.01 -21.98
C GLY A 55 6.31 1.14 -22.99
N SER A 56 6.33 -0.19 -22.89
CA SER A 56 5.37 -1.00 -23.65
C SER A 56 3.97 -0.94 -22.99
N PRO A 57 2.89 -0.73 -23.77
CA PRO A 57 1.51 -0.74 -23.25
C PRO A 57 1.08 -2.08 -22.62
N GLU A 58 1.94 -3.10 -22.69
CA GLU A 58 1.64 -4.51 -22.45
C GLU A 58 2.57 -5.11 -21.38
N SER A 59 2.91 -4.37 -20.32
CA SER A 59 3.47 -5.05 -19.13
C SER A 59 2.45 -6.12 -18.70
N LYS A 60 2.85 -7.40 -18.69
CA LYS A 60 1.93 -8.49 -18.35
C LYS A 60 1.33 -8.38 -16.95
N LEU A 61 1.98 -7.62 -16.08
CA LEU A 61 1.52 -7.34 -14.73
C LEU A 61 0.59 -6.13 -14.62
N GLY A 62 0.56 -5.23 -15.60
CA GLY A 62 -0.23 -4.00 -15.53
C GLY A 62 0.14 -3.06 -14.38
N LEU A 63 1.41 -3.01 -13.96
CA LEU A 63 1.85 -2.15 -12.85
C LEU A 63 2.01 -0.70 -13.30
N SER A 64 1.23 0.22 -12.72
CA SER A 64 1.39 1.66 -12.92
C SER A 64 2.76 2.17 -12.45
N GLU A 65 3.24 3.27 -13.06
CA GLU A 65 4.40 4.04 -12.59
C GLU A 65 4.17 4.68 -11.22
N THR A 66 2.90 4.92 -10.86
CA THR A 66 2.53 5.49 -9.56
C THR A 66 2.46 4.42 -8.48
N LEU A 67 3.26 4.57 -7.44
CA LEU A 67 3.15 3.82 -6.18
C LEU A 67 2.45 4.67 -5.13
N SER A 68 1.70 4.03 -4.24
CA SER A 68 1.13 4.68 -3.05
C SER A 68 1.69 4.02 -1.80
N PHE A 69 2.16 4.85 -0.86
CA PHE A 69 2.78 4.40 0.37
C PHE A 69 1.89 4.77 1.55
N GLN A 70 1.59 3.81 2.40
CA GLN A 70 0.79 3.99 3.60
C GLN A 70 1.56 3.45 4.80
N ILE A 71 1.58 4.22 5.89
CA ILE A 71 1.93 3.70 7.21
C ILE A 71 0.64 3.42 7.98
N ALA A 72 0.61 2.32 8.69
CA ALA A 72 -0.50 1.90 9.54
C ALA A 72 0.04 1.58 10.93
N ARG A 73 -0.72 1.99 11.96
CA ARG A 73 -0.43 1.66 13.36
C ARG A 73 -1.67 1.08 14.00
N TYR A 74 -1.59 -0.18 14.42
CA TYR A 74 -2.54 -0.82 15.32
C TYR A 74 -2.14 -0.50 16.76
N PRO A 75 -2.99 0.19 17.55
CA PRO A 75 -2.62 0.65 18.89
C PRO A 75 -2.54 -0.45 19.96
N GLY A 76 -2.89 -1.71 19.64
CA GLY A 76 -3.01 -2.79 20.61
C GLY A 76 -4.48 -3.10 20.86
N ASP A 77 -4.89 -3.25 22.12
CA ASP A 77 -6.29 -3.23 22.61
C ASP A 77 -7.34 -4.09 21.88
N GLY A 78 -6.91 -5.14 21.17
CA GLY A 78 -7.80 -5.95 20.32
C GLY A 78 -8.15 -5.29 18.99
N SER A 79 -7.51 -4.16 18.64
CA SER A 79 -7.54 -3.59 17.30
C SER A 79 -7.02 -4.59 16.27
N GLY A 80 -7.66 -4.60 15.10
CA GLY A 80 -7.31 -5.50 14.01
C GLY A 80 -8.00 -5.10 12.72
N TYR A 81 -7.85 -5.92 11.69
CA TYR A 81 -8.54 -5.75 10.42
C TYR A 81 -9.38 -6.99 10.14
N THR A 82 -10.69 -6.84 10.07
CA THR A 82 -11.58 -7.91 9.62
C THR A 82 -11.16 -8.41 8.25
N ARG A 83 -11.34 -9.71 7.99
CA ARG A 83 -11.06 -10.34 6.69
C ARG A 83 -11.64 -9.52 5.53
N HIS A 84 -10.81 -9.15 4.56
CA HIS A 84 -11.19 -8.35 3.40
C HIS A 84 -10.33 -8.70 2.18
N PHE A 85 -10.75 -8.24 1.01
CA PHE A 85 -9.90 -8.19 -0.18
C PHE A 85 -9.33 -6.77 -0.31
N ASP A 86 -8.03 -6.65 -0.54
CA ASP A 86 -7.35 -5.35 -0.69
C ASP A 86 -7.64 -4.70 -2.07
N ALA A 87 -8.21 -5.48 -2.98
CA ALA A 87 -8.63 -5.05 -4.30
C ALA A 87 -9.89 -4.18 -4.23
N ASN A 88 -9.85 -3.03 -4.92
CA ASN A 88 -11.06 -2.30 -5.31
C ASN A 88 -11.77 -3.10 -6.42
N PRO A 89 -12.93 -3.73 -6.17
CA PRO A 89 -13.69 -4.38 -7.23
C PRO A 89 -14.46 -3.30 -7.99
N ARG A 90 -14.05 -3.06 -9.25
CA ARG A 90 -14.71 -2.23 -10.27
C ARG A 90 -14.48 -0.71 -10.17
N SER A 91 -13.54 -0.20 -10.97
CA SER A 91 -13.97 0.83 -11.93
C SER A 91 -14.68 0.09 -13.06
N ASP A 92 -15.88 0.52 -13.42
CA ASP A 92 -16.60 0.08 -14.62
C ASP A 92 -15.63 -0.14 -15.79
N VAL A 93 -15.72 -1.27 -16.49
CA VAL A 93 -14.93 -1.57 -17.69
C VAL A 93 -15.20 -0.54 -18.82
N ARG A 94 -16.19 0.34 -18.62
CA ARG A 94 -16.53 1.50 -19.45
C ARG A 94 -16.13 2.85 -18.86
N SER A 95 -15.55 2.89 -17.66
CA SER A 95 -15.01 4.12 -17.07
C SER A 95 -13.80 4.57 -17.91
N LYS A 96 -13.91 5.72 -18.55
CA LYS A 96 -12.81 6.41 -19.24
C LYS A 96 -11.76 6.97 -18.26
N ASP A 97 -11.91 6.74 -16.96
CA ASP A 97 -10.90 7.06 -15.94
C ASP A 97 -10.13 5.78 -15.58
N PRO A 98 -8.92 5.56 -16.13
CA PRO A 98 -8.10 4.36 -15.94
C PRO A 98 -7.40 4.31 -14.57
N LYS A 99 -7.89 5.04 -13.56
CA LYS A 99 -7.27 5.10 -12.22
C LYS A 99 -7.38 3.76 -11.48
N GLY A 100 -6.41 2.89 -11.80
CA GLY A 100 -5.60 2.13 -10.87
C GLY A 100 -6.33 1.13 -9.98
N THR A 101 -6.67 -0.04 -10.53
CA THR A 101 -6.92 -1.20 -9.67
C THR A 101 -5.60 -1.62 -9.01
N ARG A 102 -5.60 -1.78 -7.68
CA ARG A 102 -4.44 -2.30 -6.95
C ARG A 102 -4.16 -3.74 -7.38
N CYS A 103 -3.00 -3.97 -7.99
CA CYS A 103 -2.56 -5.29 -8.47
C CYS A 103 -1.60 -5.98 -7.49
N LEU A 104 -0.77 -5.19 -6.79
CA LEU A 104 0.23 -5.68 -5.84
C LEU A 104 0.11 -4.92 -4.51
N THR A 105 0.21 -5.67 -3.41
CA THR A 105 0.35 -5.13 -2.06
C THR A 105 1.66 -5.65 -1.47
N ALA A 106 2.50 -4.73 -1.02
CA ALA A 106 3.73 -5.04 -0.29
C ALA A 106 3.60 -4.48 1.12
N ILE A 107 3.90 -5.31 2.13
CA ILE A 107 3.83 -4.94 3.55
C ILE A 107 5.21 -5.09 4.15
N TYR A 108 5.68 -4.04 4.82
CA TYR A 108 6.92 -4.06 5.60
C TYR A 108 6.59 -3.81 7.06
N TYR A 109 6.90 -4.79 7.91
CA TYR A 109 6.62 -4.73 9.34
C TYR A 109 7.75 -4.03 10.11
N LEU A 110 7.37 -3.19 11.08
CA LEU A 110 8.28 -2.38 11.90
C LEU A 110 8.26 -2.75 13.40
N ASN A 111 7.63 -3.88 13.75
CA ASN A 111 7.54 -4.36 15.13
C ASN A 111 8.81 -5.14 15.47
N ARG A 112 9.71 -4.51 16.24
CA ARG A 112 10.94 -5.16 16.71
C ARG A 112 10.60 -6.13 17.85
N ASP A 113 11.24 -7.30 17.86
CA ASP A 113 11.13 -8.30 18.93
C ASP A 113 9.68 -8.79 19.17
N TRP A 114 8.83 -8.74 18.13
CA TRP A 114 7.43 -9.12 18.18
C TRP A 114 7.23 -10.63 18.44
N ASP A 115 6.42 -10.97 19.44
CA ASP A 115 5.97 -12.34 19.71
C ASP A 115 4.45 -12.49 19.47
N SER A 116 4.08 -13.24 18.42
CA SER A 116 2.67 -13.42 18.08
C SER A 116 1.87 -14.24 19.09
N ALA A 117 2.53 -15.00 19.98
CA ALA A 117 1.84 -15.76 21.02
C ALA A 117 1.32 -14.86 22.14
N SER A 118 2.06 -13.80 22.49
CA SER A 118 1.70 -12.87 23.56
C SER A 118 1.09 -11.56 23.05
N GLU A 119 1.49 -11.08 21.88
CA GLU A 119 1.07 -9.79 21.30
C GLU A 119 0.02 -9.93 20.18
N GLY A 120 -0.22 -11.14 19.68
CA GLY A 120 -1.21 -11.42 18.63
C GLY A 120 -0.73 -11.07 17.22
N GLY A 121 -1.57 -10.37 16.44
CA GLY A 121 -1.27 -9.97 15.06
C GLY A 121 -1.47 -11.06 13.99
N ASN A 122 -2.21 -12.11 14.34
CA ASN A 122 -2.58 -13.22 13.44
C ASN A 122 -3.88 -12.96 12.66
#